data_AF-W6NFS2-F1
#
_entry.id   AF-W6NFS2-F1
#
_cell.length_a   1.000
_cell.length_b   1.000
_cell.length_c   1.000
_cell.angle_alpha   90.00
_cell.angle_beta   90.00
_cell.angle_gamma   90.00
#
_symmetry.space_group_name_H-M   'P 1'
#
loop_
_entity.id
_entity.type
_entity.pdbx_description
1 polymer ?
#
loop_
_entity_poly.entity_id
_entity_poly.type
_entity_poly.pdbx_seq_one_letter_code
_entity_poly.pdbx_strand_id
1 'polypeptide(L)'
;MRCRMRKQLFIQRNKVCDLSLILAIAGLLFVIIDAELTALSSTTHITKAHNVSLFLRSLAVLTTICLMCCLINYHAIEVKIALIDSGADDWRVAVSMDRVIKLSVELAVCVVCPFPGSGSIRWPFISPETRLVKMVDVPVDVLLSVPMFLRSYLLCRFMVLHSKQFQDAATRSIAALNRISMDFRFVIKTMMADHPLRVLVVFTVSYWICMSWMFTQCERYDGKLDVEHYYLNSMWFIMVTFMSIGYGDIVPNTYCGRTLSITTGIVGAGVSSALIAVISRKLELSRAEKHVNNFMADSKLTNQRKNAAASVLQET
;
A
#
# COMPACT_ATOMS: atom_id res chain seq x y z
N MET A 1 24.28 5.17 -31.88
CA MET A 1 23.87 3.77 -31.59
C MET A 1 23.45 3.56 -30.13
N ARG A 2 24.30 3.90 -29.14
CA ARG A 2 24.04 3.68 -27.69
C ARG A 2 22.74 4.29 -27.14
N CYS A 3 22.37 5.51 -27.56
CA CYS A 3 21.12 6.16 -27.12
C CYS A 3 19.85 5.39 -27.56
N ARG A 4 19.84 4.82 -28.78
CA ARG A 4 18.72 4.00 -29.29
C ARG A 4 18.60 2.70 -28.48
N MET A 5 19.72 2.04 -28.21
CA MET A 5 19.77 0.82 -27.40
C MET A 5 19.28 1.07 -25.96
N ARG A 6 19.71 2.18 -25.36
CA ARG A 6 19.25 2.64 -24.03
C ARG A 6 17.73 2.83 -23.99
N LYS A 7 17.15 3.50 -25.01
CA LYS A 7 15.70 3.69 -25.12
C LYS A 7 14.94 2.35 -25.22
N GLN A 8 15.46 1.40 -25.99
CA GLN A 8 14.86 0.06 -26.10
C GLN A 8 14.89 -0.70 -24.76
N LEU A 9 16.00 -0.65 -24.03
CA LEU A 9 16.09 -1.27 -22.70
C LEU A 9 15.14 -0.64 -21.68
N PHE A 10 14.93 0.68 -21.71
CA PHE A 10 13.91 1.33 -20.87
C PHE A 10 12.50 0.80 -21.17
N ILE A 11 12.15 0.65 -22.45
CA ILE A 11 10.85 0.09 -22.86
C ILE A 11 10.72 -1.38 -22.40
N GLN A 12 11.77 -2.19 -22.58
CA GLN A 12 11.78 -3.58 -22.11
C GLN A 12 11.63 -3.66 -20.59
N ARG A 13 12.35 -2.81 -19.84
CA ARG A 13 12.25 -2.74 -18.38
C ARG A 13 10.82 -2.42 -17.93
N ASN A 14 10.15 -1.47 -18.59
CA ASN A 14 8.76 -1.13 -18.28
C ASN A 14 7.83 -2.32 -18.54
N LYS A 15 7.97 -3.00 -19.68
CA LYS A 15 7.17 -4.21 -19.98
C LYS A 15 7.37 -5.34 -18.96
N VAL A 16 8.61 -5.56 -18.52
CA VAL A 16 8.92 -6.55 -17.47
C VAL A 16 8.32 -6.14 -16.14
N CYS A 17 8.32 -4.84 -15.82
CA CYS A 17 7.65 -4.31 -14.63
C CYS A 17 6.14 -4.58 -14.69
N ASP A 18 5.49 -4.34 -15.82
CA ASP A 18 4.05 -4.57 -16.00
C ASP A 18 3.71 -6.04 -15.84
N LEU A 19 4.48 -6.91 -16.48
CA LEU A 19 4.32 -8.36 -16.35
C LEU A 19 4.52 -8.82 -14.90
N SER A 20 5.52 -8.27 -14.20
CA SER A 20 5.75 -8.60 -12.78
C SER A 20 4.57 -8.19 -11.89
N LEU A 21 3.95 -7.04 -12.14
CA LEU A 21 2.77 -6.61 -11.40
C LEU A 21 1.57 -7.53 -11.69
N ILE A 22 1.33 -7.87 -12.95
CA ILE A 22 0.24 -8.78 -13.35
C ILE A 22 0.42 -10.14 -12.69
N LEU A 23 1.63 -10.71 -12.71
CA LEU A 23 1.92 -11.99 -12.07
C LEU A 23 1.74 -11.94 -10.54
N ALA A 24 2.15 -10.84 -9.90
CA ALA A 24 1.97 -10.65 -8.47
C ALA A 24 0.50 -10.56 -8.07
N ILE A 25 -0.31 -9.79 -8.83
CA ILE A 25 -1.76 -9.68 -8.61
C ILE A 25 -2.45 -11.02 -8.86
N ALA A 26 -2.12 -11.71 -9.95
CA ALA A 26 -2.69 -13.02 -10.26
C ALA A 26 -2.40 -14.04 -9.14
N GLY A 27 -1.15 -14.11 -8.66
CA GLY A 27 -0.79 -14.97 -7.54
C GLY A 27 -1.54 -14.64 -6.24
N LEU A 28 -1.72 -13.35 -5.93
CA LEU A 28 -2.52 -12.90 -4.78
C LEU A 28 -3.99 -13.32 -4.92
N LEU A 29 -4.58 -13.11 -6.11
CA LEU A 29 -5.96 -13.47 -6.38
C LEU A 29 -6.20 -14.98 -6.25
N PHE A 30 -5.31 -15.83 -6.76
CA PHE A 30 -5.44 -17.28 -6.60
C PHE A 30 -5.41 -17.71 -5.14
N VAL A 31 -4.57 -17.07 -4.31
CA VAL A 31 -4.50 -17.35 -2.87
C VAL A 31 -5.73 -16.83 -2.13
N ILE A 32 -6.24 -15.65 -2.49
CA ILE A 32 -7.48 -15.11 -1.93
C ILE A 32 -8.66 -16.05 -2.25
N ILE A 33 -8.79 -16.47 -3.51
CA ILE A 33 -9.85 -17.39 -3.93
C ILE A 33 -9.73 -18.74 -3.20
N ASP A 34 -8.52 -19.31 -3.09
CA ASP A 34 -8.29 -20.54 -2.33
C ASP A 34 -8.70 -20.40 -0.85
N ALA A 35 -8.32 -19.30 -0.21
CA ALA A 35 -8.62 -19.04 1.18
C ALA A 35 -10.13 -18.90 1.43
N GLU A 36 -10.84 -18.17 0.58
CA GLU A 36 -12.30 -18.02 0.70
C GLU A 36 -13.04 -19.32 0.38
N LEU A 37 -12.68 -20.03 -0.71
CA LEU A 37 -13.33 -21.30 -1.05
C LEU A 37 -13.19 -22.33 0.07
N THR A 38 -12.01 -22.38 0.71
CA THR A 38 -11.81 -23.32 1.82
C THR A 38 -12.46 -22.85 3.12
N ALA A 39 -12.56 -21.54 3.34
CA ALA A 39 -13.27 -21.02 4.51
C ALA A 39 -14.76 -21.38 4.44
N LEU A 40 -15.36 -21.31 3.25
CA LEU A 40 -16.73 -21.72 2.97
C LEU A 40 -16.91 -23.25 2.84
N SER A 41 -15.97 -24.06 3.31
CA SER A 41 -16.01 -25.53 3.15
C SER A 41 -17.27 -26.18 3.72
N SER A 42 -17.94 -25.58 4.70
CA SER A 42 -19.22 -26.07 5.23
C SER A 42 -20.35 -26.03 4.19
N THR A 43 -20.31 -25.06 3.27
CA THR A 43 -21.34 -24.83 2.25
C THR A 43 -20.90 -25.36 0.88
N THR A 44 -19.60 -25.22 0.54
CA THR A 44 -19.05 -25.61 -0.77
C THR A 44 -18.53 -27.04 -0.81
N HIS A 45 -18.36 -27.69 0.36
CA HIS A 45 -17.68 -28.98 0.51
C HIS A 45 -16.22 -29.02 -0.01
N ILE A 46 -15.61 -27.87 -0.28
CA ILE A 46 -14.23 -27.76 -0.78
C ILE A 46 -13.27 -27.72 0.42
N THR A 47 -12.67 -28.86 0.73
CA THR A 47 -11.61 -28.95 1.73
C THR A 47 -10.23 -28.58 1.14
N LYS A 48 -9.24 -28.34 1.99
CA LYS A 48 -7.85 -28.03 1.57
C LYS A 48 -7.20 -29.13 0.72
N ALA A 49 -7.67 -30.36 0.84
CA ALA A 49 -7.19 -31.51 0.06
C ALA A 49 -7.89 -31.65 -1.30
N HIS A 50 -8.95 -30.86 -1.55
CA HIS A 50 -9.71 -30.94 -2.78
C HIS A 50 -8.86 -30.50 -3.99
N ASN A 51 -9.07 -31.15 -5.14
CA ASN A 51 -8.31 -30.92 -6.37
C ASN A 51 -8.32 -29.44 -6.81
N VAL A 52 -9.42 -28.72 -6.56
CA VAL A 52 -9.55 -27.29 -6.87
C VAL A 52 -8.59 -26.44 -6.03
N SER A 53 -8.50 -26.69 -4.73
CA SER A 53 -7.58 -25.99 -3.83
C SER A 53 -6.13 -26.28 -4.21
N LEU A 54 -5.81 -27.55 -4.50
CA LEU A 54 -4.50 -27.96 -4.98
C LEU A 54 -4.12 -27.26 -6.30
N PHE A 55 -5.05 -27.16 -7.24
CA PHE A 55 -4.84 -26.51 -8.53
C PHE A 55 -4.55 -25.00 -8.37
N LEU A 56 -5.37 -24.28 -7.59
CA LEU A 56 -5.18 -22.85 -7.32
C LEU A 56 -3.83 -22.55 -6.66
N ARG A 57 -3.41 -23.39 -5.71
CA ARG A 57 -2.11 -23.27 -5.04
C ARG A 57 -0.95 -23.55 -5.98
N SER A 58 -1.08 -24.57 -6.82
CA SER A 58 -0.07 -24.89 -7.84
C SER A 58 0.11 -23.73 -8.82
N LEU A 59 -0.99 -23.07 -9.20
CA LEU A 59 -0.97 -21.87 -10.04
C LEU A 59 -0.36 -20.65 -9.31
N ALA A 60 -0.62 -20.50 -8.00
CA ALA A 60 0.02 -19.47 -7.17
C ALA A 60 1.55 -19.67 -7.05
N VAL A 61 2.02 -20.91 -6.97
CA VAL A 61 3.46 -21.23 -6.98
C VAL A 61 4.05 -20.97 -8.36
N LEU A 62 3.39 -21.40 -9.43
CA LEU A 62 3.85 -21.16 -10.80
C LEU A 62 3.98 -19.67 -11.12
N THR A 63 2.96 -18.87 -10.77
CA THR A 63 3.01 -17.41 -10.94
C THR A 63 4.12 -16.78 -10.11
N THR A 64 4.42 -17.31 -8.91
CA THR A 64 5.54 -16.87 -8.09
C THR A 64 6.90 -17.19 -8.72
N ILE A 65 7.09 -18.39 -9.30
CA ILE A 65 8.33 -18.74 -10.03
C ILE A 65 8.52 -17.82 -11.23
N CYS A 66 7.47 -17.61 -12.02
CA CYS A 66 7.48 -16.68 -13.16
C CYS A 66 7.80 -15.24 -12.71
N LEU A 67 7.24 -14.79 -11.58
CA LEU A 67 7.51 -13.49 -10.99
C LEU A 67 9.00 -13.34 -10.63
N MET A 68 9.58 -14.36 -9.99
CA MET A 68 10.99 -14.37 -9.60
C MET A 68 11.91 -14.26 -10.83
N CYS A 69 11.61 -15.01 -11.90
CA CYS A 69 12.32 -14.88 -13.18
C CYS A 69 12.18 -13.47 -13.77
N CYS A 70 10.99 -12.86 -13.70
CA CYS A 70 10.78 -11.49 -14.16
C CYS A 70 11.58 -10.47 -13.34
N LEU A 71 11.68 -10.64 -12.01
CA LEU A 71 12.48 -9.77 -11.15
C LEU A 71 13.97 -9.86 -11.47
N ILE A 72 14.50 -11.07 -11.67
CA ILE A 72 15.90 -11.26 -12.08
C ILE A 72 16.13 -10.58 -13.44
N ASN A 73 15.22 -10.76 -14.40
CA ASN A 73 15.31 -10.10 -15.71
C ASN A 73 15.24 -8.58 -15.61
N TYR A 74 14.37 -8.04 -14.74
CA TYR A 74 14.27 -6.60 -14.46
C TYR A 74 15.62 -6.03 -14.01
N HIS A 75 16.23 -6.63 -12.98
CA HIS A 75 17.52 -6.19 -12.45
C HIS A 75 18.66 -6.41 -13.46
N ALA A 76 18.61 -7.48 -14.26
CA ALA A 76 19.57 -7.69 -15.35
C ALA A 76 19.49 -6.56 -16.41
N ILE A 77 18.28 -6.10 -16.76
CA ILE A 77 18.10 -4.95 -17.66
C ILE A 77 18.64 -3.67 -17.02
N GLU A 78 18.44 -3.45 -15.71
CA GLU A 78 19.01 -2.28 -15.02
C GLU A 78 20.55 -2.28 -14.98
N VAL A 79 21.17 -3.45 -14.81
CA VAL A 79 22.63 -3.61 -14.93
C VAL A 79 23.09 -3.31 -16.36
N LYS A 80 22.37 -3.79 -17.39
CA LYS A 80 22.67 -3.47 -18.79
C LYS A 80 22.57 -1.97 -19.10
N ILE A 81 21.56 -1.28 -18.57
CA ILE A 81 21.42 0.18 -18.73
C ILE A 81 22.62 0.90 -18.09
N ALA A 82 23.02 0.48 -16.89
CA ALA A 82 24.16 1.07 -16.19
C ALA A 82 25.50 0.83 -16.88
N LEU A 83 25.67 -0.34 -17.49
CA LEU A 83 26.84 -0.67 -18.32
C LEU A 83 26.95 0.29 -19.50
N ILE A 84 25.84 0.54 -20.22
CA ILE A 84 25.79 1.49 -21.33
C ILE A 84 26.08 2.92 -20.89
N ASP A 85 25.54 3.33 -19.74
CA ASP A 85 25.74 4.67 -19.19
C ASP A 85 27.20 4.88 -18.72
N SER A 86 27.88 3.82 -18.25
CA SER A 86 29.29 3.85 -17.84
C SER A 86 30.27 3.71 -19.01
N GLY A 87 29.82 3.16 -20.14
CA GLY A 87 30.65 2.91 -21.31
C GLY A 87 31.67 1.78 -21.14
N ALA A 88 31.56 0.98 -20.07
CA ALA A 88 32.38 -0.21 -19.85
C ALA A 88 31.87 -1.41 -20.65
N ASP A 89 32.75 -2.36 -20.96
CA ASP A 89 32.39 -3.57 -21.71
C ASP A 89 32.05 -4.75 -20.77
N ASP A 90 32.57 -4.76 -19.54
CA ASP A 90 32.33 -5.80 -18.54
C ASP A 90 31.16 -5.48 -17.60
N TRP A 91 30.13 -6.33 -17.61
CA TRP A 91 28.94 -6.20 -16.75
C TRP A 91 29.27 -6.18 -15.25
N ARG A 92 30.36 -6.82 -14.83
CA ARG A 92 30.81 -6.89 -13.43
C ARG A 92 31.09 -5.50 -12.86
N VAL A 93 31.57 -4.58 -13.69
CA VAL A 93 31.84 -3.18 -13.29
C VAL A 93 30.53 -2.43 -13.00
N ALA A 94 29.43 -2.81 -13.66
CA ALA A 94 28.12 -2.20 -13.47
C ALA A 94 27.31 -2.80 -12.29
N VAL A 95 27.80 -3.88 -11.67
CA VAL A 95 27.15 -4.51 -10.52
C VAL A 95 27.68 -3.92 -9.21
N SER A 96 26.82 -3.21 -8.50
CA SER A 96 27.10 -2.67 -7.17
C SER A 96 26.45 -3.51 -6.07
N MET A 97 27.03 -3.46 -4.86
CA MET A 97 26.48 -4.15 -3.68
C MET A 97 25.05 -3.70 -3.36
N ASP A 98 24.73 -2.41 -3.53
CA ASP A 98 23.37 -1.90 -3.34
C ASP A 98 22.34 -2.57 -4.26
N ARG A 99 22.71 -2.90 -5.50
CA ARG A 99 21.82 -3.59 -6.45
C ARG A 99 21.63 -5.04 -6.06
N VAL A 100 22.69 -5.70 -5.63
CA VAL A 100 22.62 -7.10 -5.16
C VAL A 100 21.74 -7.19 -3.92
N ILE A 101 21.92 -6.30 -2.94
CA ILE A 101 21.10 -6.27 -1.73
C ILE A 101 19.62 -6.02 -2.08
N LYS A 102 19.33 -5.04 -2.96
CA LYS A 102 17.95 -4.78 -3.41
C LYS A 102 17.33 -5.99 -4.09
N LEU A 103 18.04 -6.64 -5.01
CA LEU A 103 17.59 -7.87 -5.65
C LEU A 103 17.34 -8.97 -4.62
N SER A 104 18.28 -9.21 -3.69
CA SER A 104 18.14 -10.24 -2.65
C SER A 104 16.91 -10.01 -1.77
N VAL A 105 16.67 -8.76 -1.35
CA VAL A 105 15.48 -8.40 -0.55
C VAL A 105 14.19 -8.60 -1.35
N GLU A 106 14.15 -8.16 -2.61
CA GLU A 106 12.98 -8.35 -3.48
C GLU A 106 12.65 -9.82 -3.70
N LEU A 107 13.68 -10.65 -3.95
CA LEU A 107 13.54 -12.08 -4.10
C LEU A 107 13.06 -12.73 -2.78
N ALA A 108 13.62 -12.33 -1.63
CA ALA A 108 13.20 -12.85 -0.33
C ALA A 108 11.75 -12.51 0.02
N VAL A 109 11.27 -11.32 -0.36
CA VAL A 109 9.87 -10.92 -0.18
C VAL A 109 8.95 -11.67 -1.15
N CYS A 110 9.36 -11.79 -2.41
CA CYS A 110 8.50 -12.36 -3.46
C CYS A 110 8.47 -13.89 -3.46
N VAL A 111 9.46 -14.59 -2.89
CA VAL A 111 9.47 -16.06 -2.82
C VAL A 111 8.39 -16.61 -1.88
N VAL A 112 8.01 -15.84 -0.85
CA VAL A 112 7.01 -16.28 0.13
C VAL A 112 5.67 -16.49 -0.57
N CYS A 113 5.22 -17.74 -0.62
CA CYS A 113 3.91 -18.16 -1.12
C CYS A 113 3.45 -19.42 -0.37
N PRO A 114 2.13 -19.63 -0.22
CA PRO A 114 1.60 -20.87 0.31
C PRO A 114 1.86 -22.00 -0.69
N PHE A 115 2.54 -23.06 -0.24
CA PHE A 115 2.84 -24.22 -1.07
C PHE A 115 1.75 -25.29 -0.92
N PRO A 116 1.45 -26.07 -1.97
CA PRO A 116 0.52 -27.17 -1.84
C PRO A 116 1.07 -28.22 -0.86
N GLY A 117 0.26 -28.60 0.14
CA GLY A 117 0.65 -29.60 1.14
C GLY A 117 1.35 -29.03 2.38
N SER A 118 1.36 -27.71 2.59
CA SER A 118 1.73 -27.14 3.89
C SER A 118 0.75 -27.65 4.95
N GLY A 119 1.24 -28.40 5.93
CA GLY A 119 0.42 -28.92 7.02
C GLY A 119 -0.17 -27.83 7.91
N SER A 120 -0.69 -28.23 9.07
CA SER A 120 -1.19 -27.31 10.09
C SER A 120 -0.12 -27.00 11.13
N ILE A 121 -0.12 -25.77 11.65
CA ILE A 121 0.70 -25.35 12.78
C ILE A 121 -0.20 -25.01 13.97
N ARG A 122 0.24 -25.39 15.18
CA ARG A 122 -0.44 -25.01 16.42
C ARG A 122 -0.19 -23.53 16.70
N TRP A 123 -1.25 -22.73 16.66
CA TRP A 123 -1.21 -21.30 16.85
C TRP A 123 -1.88 -20.88 18.16
N PRO A 124 -1.27 -19.98 18.96
CA PRO A 124 -1.84 -19.53 20.22
C PRO A 124 -2.96 -18.51 20.02
N PHE A 125 -4.11 -18.79 20.59
CA PHE A 125 -5.29 -17.94 20.62
C PHE A 125 -5.59 -17.52 22.05
N ILE A 126 -5.69 -16.22 22.33
CA ILE A 126 -5.91 -15.71 23.69
C ILE A 126 -7.39 -15.43 23.88
N SER A 127 -8.03 -16.13 24.82
CA SER A 127 -9.46 -15.93 25.10
C SER A 127 -9.70 -14.55 25.73
N PRO A 128 -10.70 -13.78 25.28
CA PRO A 128 -10.94 -12.42 25.77
C PRO A 128 -11.38 -12.38 27.25
N GLU A 129 -12.17 -13.36 27.69
CA GLU A 129 -12.75 -13.42 29.05
C GLU A 129 -11.76 -13.93 30.10
N THR A 130 -11.12 -15.07 29.83
CA THR A 130 -10.27 -15.77 30.81
C THR A 130 -8.79 -15.47 30.66
N ARG A 131 -8.39 -14.78 29.57
CA ARG A 131 -6.99 -14.56 29.14
C ARG A 131 -6.16 -15.84 29.03
N LEU A 132 -6.82 -17.00 28.93
CA LEU A 132 -6.16 -18.29 28.74
C LEU A 132 -5.75 -18.47 27.28
N VAL A 133 -4.58 -19.08 27.09
CA VAL A 133 -4.05 -19.42 25.77
C VAL A 133 -4.60 -20.78 25.35
N LYS A 134 -5.42 -20.78 24.30
CA LYS A 134 -5.90 -21.99 23.61
C LYS A 134 -5.05 -22.20 22.36
N MET A 135 -4.53 -23.41 22.17
CA MET A 135 -3.81 -23.76 20.95
C MET A 135 -4.82 -24.25 19.90
N VAL A 136 -4.79 -23.65 18.71
CA VAL A 136 -5.66 -24.01 17.58
C VAL A 136 -4.80 -24.38 16.38
N ASP A 137 -5.16 -25.43 15.66
CA ASP A 137 -4.48 -25.82 14.44
C ASP A 137 -4.89 -24.91 13.27
N VAL A 138 -3.94 -24.11 12.79
CA VAL A 138 -4.12 -23.18 11.67
C VAL A 138 -3.29 -23.68 10.49
N PRO A 139 -3.85 -23.77 9.27
CA PRO A 139 -3.08 -24.13 8.09
C PRO A 139 -1.94 -23.13 7.85
N VAL A 140 -0.72 -23.62 7.62
CA VAL A 140 0.47 -22.76 7.40
C VAL A 140 0.27 -21.80 6.22
N ASP A 141 -0.52 -22.19 5.22
CA ASP A 141 -0.84 -21.37 4.06
C ASP A 141 -1.46 -20.01 4.42
N VAL A 142 -2.24 -19.97 5.49
CA VAL A 142 -2.90 -18.75 5.97
C VAL A 142 -1.84 -17.76 6.46
N LEU A 143 -0.88 -18.25 7.24
CA LEU A 143 0.23 -17.42 7.75
C LEU A 143 1.14 -16.96 6.62
N LEU A 144 1.39 -17.81 5.62
CA LEU A 144 2.19 -17.45 4.43
C LEU A 144 1.45 -16.49 3.49
N SER A 145 0.11 -16.44 3.53
CA SER A 145 -0.68 -15.52 2.71
C SER A 145 -0.56 -14.06 3.16
N VAL A 146 -0.30 -13.81 4.46
CA VAL A 146 -0.16 -12.45 5.02
C VAL A 146 1.07 -11.73 4.44
N PRO A 147 2.30 -12.31 4.46
CA PRO A 147 3.46 -11.74 3.79
C PRO A 147 3.33 -11.56 2.28
N MET A 148 2.43 -12.28 1.58
CA MET A 148 2.24 -12.07 0.14
C MET A 148 1.73 -10.66 -0.18
N PHE A 149 1.05 -9.98 0.74
CA PHE A 149 0.63 -8.58 0.56
C PHE A 149 1.82 -7.62 0.51
N LEU A 150 3.01 -8.01 0.99
CA LEU A 150 4.23 -7.22 0.81
C LEU A 150 4.53 -7.02 -0.68
N ARG A 151 4.12 -7.94 -1.57
CA ARG A 151 4.27 -7.81 -3.04
C ARG A 151 3.57 -6.58 -3.62
N SER A 152 2.70 -5.91 -2.86
CA SER A 152 2.09 -4.63 -3.23
C SER A 152 3.12 -3.52 -3.51
N TYR A 153 4.38 -3.64 -3.06
CA TYR A 153 5.45 -2.73 -3.45
C TYR A 153 5.66 -2.66 -4.98
N LEU A 154 5.32 -3.73 -5.71
CA LEU A 154 5.41 -3.76 -7.18
C LEU A 154 4.42 -2.79 -7.82
N LEU A 155 3.27 -2.52 -7.18
CA LEU A 155 2.35 -1.47 -7.59
C LEU A 155 3.00 -0.09 -7.42
N CYS A 156 3.72 0.14 -6.31
CA CYS A 156 4.49 1.37 -6.11
C CYS A 156 5.56 1.57 -7.19
N ARG A 157 6.29 0.52 -7.55
CA ARG A 157 7.25 0.54 -8.66
C ARG A 157 6.55 0.88 -9.99
N PHE A 158 5.45 0.19 -10.30
CA PHE A 158 4.68 0.41 -11.51
C PHE A 158 4.22 1.88 -11.63
N MET A 159 3.67 2.45 -10.54
CA MET A 159 3.25 3.85 -10.49
C MET A 159 4.40 4.82 -10.80
N VAL A 160 5.60 4.57 -10.28
CA VAL A 160 6.78 5.40 -10.56
C VAL A 160 7.21 5.29 -12.02
N LEU A 161 7.28 4.08 -12.57
CA LEU A 161 7.73 3.87 -13.96
C LEU A 161 6.73 4.40 -15.00
N HIS A 162 5.44 4.51 -14.64
CA HIS A 162 4.36 5.05 -15.47
C HIS A 162 3.98 6.50 -15.16
N SER A 163 4.64 7.11 -14.18
CA SER A 163 4.47 8.53 -13.89
C SER A 163 4.97 9.37 -15.06
N LYS A 164 4.17 10.38 -15.46
CA LYS A 164 4.52 11.31 -16.56
C LYS A 164 5.90 11.94 -16.36
N GLN A 165 6.23 12.23 -15.11
CA GLN A 165 7.50 12.79 -14.68
C GLN A 165 8.68 11.88 -15.11
N PHE A 166 8.54 10.57 -14.96
CA PHE A 166 9.58 9.60 -15.30
C PHE A 166 9.67 9.30 -16.80
N GLN A 167 8.55 9.37 -17.52
CA GLN A 167 8.50 9.08 -18.95
C GLN A 167 8.98 10.23 -19.83
N ASP A 168 8.77 11.48 -19.41
CA ASP A 168 9.12 12.65 -20.22
C ASP A 168 10.62 12.96 -20.17
N ALA A 169 11.25 12.99 -21.35
CA ALA A 169 12.68 13.26 -21.49
C ALA A 169 13.05 14.71 -21.14
N ALA A 170 12.16 15.67 -21.41
CA ALA A 170 12.39 17.07 -21.06
C ALA A 170 12.40 17.25 -19.55
N THR A 171 11.39 16.70 -18.86
CA THR A 171 11.32 16.69 -17.39
C THR A 171 12.55 16.04 -16.76
N ARG A 172 13.06 14.92 -17.31
CA ARG A 172 14.31 14.29 -16.83
C ARG A 172 15.55 15.16 -17.02
N SER A 173 15.62 15.88 -18.12
CA SER A 173 16.74 16.78 -18.38
C SER A 173 16.73 17.95 -17.40
N ILE A 174 15.56 18.55 -17.15
CA ILE A 174 15.38 19.62 -16.16
C ILE A 174 15.71 19.13 -14.75
N ALA A 175 15.26 17.92 -14.38
CA ALA A 175 15.57 17.34 -13.07
C ALA A 175 17.08 17.11 -12.89
N ALA A 176 17.77 16.58 -13.92
CA ALA A 176 19.22 16.39 -13.89
C ALA A 176 19.99 17.71 -13.77
N LEU A 177 19.55 18.77 -14.48
CA LEU A 177 20.14 20.12 -14.37
C LEU A 177 20.03 20.67 -12.95
N ASN A 178 18.93 20.40 -12.26
CA ASN A 178 18.70 20.79 -10.87
C ASN A 178 19.26 19.80 -9.84
N ARG A 179 19.96 18.73 -10.28
CA ARG A 179 20.47 17.65 -9.43
C ARG A 179 19.38 16.97 -8.58
N ILE A 180 18.16 16.89 -9.11
CA ILE A 180 17.03 16.22 -8.48
C ILE A 180 16.91 14.81 -9.08
N SER A 181 17.00 13.78 -8.24
CA SER A 181 16.72 12.41 -8.63
C SER A 181 15.21 12.16 -8.67
N MET A 182 14.74 11.52 -9.75
CA MET A 182 13.33 11.11 -9.86
C MET A 182 13.08 9.79 -9.16
N ASP A 183 13.00 9.86 -7.83
CA ASP A 183 12.73 8.71 -6.98
C ASP A 183 11.24 8.57 -6.63
N PHE A 184 10.85 7.42 -6.06
CA PHE A 184 9.50 7.18 -5.54
C PHE A 184 9.00 8.33 -4.64
N ARG A 185 9.87 8.83 -3.76
CA ARG A 185 9.55 9.93 -2.84
C ARG A 185 9.18 11.22 -3.59
N PHE A 186 9.82 11.49 -4.73
CA PHE A 186 9.49 12.65 -5.56
C PHE A 186 8.11 12.47 -6.22
N VAL A 187 7.86 11.30 -6.82
CA VAL A 187 6.58 11.00 -7.47
C VAL A 187 5.41 11.12 -6.50
N ILE A 188 5.51 10.51 -5.30
CA ILE A 188 4.46 10.60 -4.29
C ILE A 188 4.26 12.05 -3.82
N LYS A 189 5.34 12.81 -3.61
CA LYS A 189 5.25 14.24 -3.27
C LYS A 189 4.51 15.02 -4.35
N THR A 190 4.77 14.77 -5.63
CA THR A 190 4.08 15.45 -6.73
C THR A 190 2.60 15.06 -6.79
N MET A 191 2.27 13.78 -6.67
CA MET A 191 0.86 13.34 -6.64
C MET A 191 0.09 13.95 -5.46
N MET A 192 0.74 14.05 -4.29
CA MET A 192 0.20 14.70 -3.10
C MET A 192 0.10 16.23 -3.23
N ALA A 193 0.92 16.86 -4.07
CA ALA A 193 0.82 18.29 -4.37
C ALA A 193 -0.38 18.56 -5.28
N ASP A 194 -0.54 17.77 -6.34
CA ASP A 194 -1.56 17.97 -7.36
C ASP A 194 -2.97 17.62 -6.85
N HIS A 195 -3.15 16.41 -6.29
CA HIS A 195 -4.46 15.90 -5.88
C HIS A 195 -4.40 15.20 -4.49
N PRO A 196 -4.09 15.93 -3.41
CA PRO A 196 -3.85 15.35 -2.08
C PRO A 196 -5.01 14.50 -1.56
N LEU A 197 -6.24 15.03 -1.62
CA LEU A 197 -7.42 14.33 -1.10
C LEU A 197 -7.71 13.02 -1.86
N ARG A 198 -7.56 13.04 -3.20
CA ARG A 198 -7.76 11.84 -4.02
C ARG A 198 -6.74 10.76 -3.69
N VAL A 199 -5.48 11.13 -3.52
CA VAL A 199 -4.40 10.19 -3.15
C VAL A 199 -4.67 9.59 -1.77
N LEU A 200 -5.02 10.41 -0.79
CA LEU A 200 -5.32 9.95 0.57
C LEU A 200 -6.53 9.01 0.60
N VAL A 201 -7.63 9.34 -0.09
CA VAL A 201 -8.84 8.49 -0.13
C VAL A 201 -8.55 7.14 -0.77
N VAL A 202 -7.87 7.12 -1.93
CA VAL A 202 -7.51 5.87 -2.61
C VAL A 202 -6.60 5.01 -1.74
N PHE A 203 -5.61 5.62 -1.07
CA PHE A 203 -4.74 4.92 -0.13
C PHE A 203 -5.52 4.32 1.05
N THR A 204 -6.40 5.10 1.69
CA THR A 204 -7.17 4.64 2.86
C THR A 204 -8.10 3.49 2.50
N VAL A 205 -8.87 3.60 1.41
CA VAL A 205 -9.81 2.54 1.01
C VAL A 205 -9.07 1.25 0.62
N SER A 206 -7.99 1.36 -0.15
CA SER A 206 -7.18 0.18 -0.50
C SER A 206 -6.53 -0.46 0.74
N TYR A 207 -6.05 0.35 1.69
CA TYR A 207 -5.51 -0.11 2.96
C TYR A 207 -6.57 -0.86 3.79
N TRP A 208 -7.78 -0.32 3.92
CA TRP A 208 -8.87 -0.97 4.66
C TRP A 208 -9.24 -2.34 4.08
N ILE A 209 -9.36 -2.44 2.75
CA ILE A 209 -9.68 -3.72 2.08
C ILE A 209 -8.59 -4.75 2.32
N CYS A 210 -7.31 -4.38 2.10
CA CYS A 210 -6.19 -5.31 2.27
C CYS A 210 -6.03 -5.76 3.73
N MET A 211 -6.05 -4.81 4.67
CA MET A 211 -5.88 -5.13 6.09
C MET A 211 -7.06 -5.89 6.67
N SER A 212 -8.29 -5.60 6.23
CA SER A 212 -9.48 -6.37 6.63
C SER A 212 -9.34 -7.83 6.23
N TRP A 213 -8.93 -8.08 4.99
CA TRP A 213 -8.72 -9.45 4.51
C TRP A 213 -7.60 -10.16 5.30
N MET A 214 -6.45 -9.51 5.50
CA MET A 214 -5.34 -10.07 6.30
C MET A 214 -5.75 -10.35 7.75
N PHE A 215 -6.50 -9.44 8.38
CA PHE A 215 -6.99 -9.59 9.74
C PHE A 215 -7.97 -10.77 9.84
N THR A 216 -8.87 -10.90 8.86
CA THR A 216 -9.78 -12.04 8.73
C THR A 216 -8.99 -13.35 8.73
N GLN A 217 -7.93 -13.46 7.92
CA GLN A 217 -7.12 -14.69 7.87
C GLN A 217 -6.49 -15.05 9.22
N CYS A 218 -6.05 -14.05 10.01
CA CYS A 218 -5.44 -14.31 11.30
C CYS A 218 -6.42 -14.67 12.42
N GLU A 219 -7.67 -14.18 12.39
CA GLU A 219 -8.65 -14.38 13.47
C GLU A 219 -9.76 -15.40 13.14
N ARG A 220 -9.88 -15.86 11.89
CA ARG A 220 -10.95 -16.76 11.41
C ARG A 220 -11.03 -18.11 12.12
N TYR A 221 -9.94 -18.59 12.72
CA TYR A 221 -9.85 -19.96 13.26
C TYR A 221 -10.30 -20.13 14.71
N ASP A 222 -10.87 -19.10 15.37
CA ASP A 222 -11.39 -19.21 16.74
C ASP A 222 -12.59 -20.19 16.85
N GLY A 223 -13.33 -20.38 15.75
CA GLY A 223 -14.47 -21.30 15.68
C GLY A 223 -15.72 -20.85 16.43
N LYS A 224 -15.86 -19.55 16.72
CA LYS A 224 -16.99 -18.99 17.50
C LYS A 224 -18.10 -18.36 16.67
N LEU A 225 -17.81 -17.91 15.44
CA LEU A 225 -18.74 -17.20 14.58
C LEU A 225 -18.82 -17.87 13.20
N ASP A 226 -19.92 -17.64 12.49
CA ASP A 226 -20.02 -18.05 11.08
C ASP A 226 -19.08 -17.25 10.19
N VAL A 227 -18.59 -17.90 9.14
CA VAL A 227 -17.53 -17.42 8.25
C VAL A 227 -17.86 -16.07 7.61
N GLU A 228 -19.13 -15.85 7.27
CA GLU A 228 -19.60 -14.63 6.60
C GLU A 228 -19.47 -13.37 7.48
N HIS A 229 -19.66 -13.52 8.80
CA HIS A 229 -19.58 -12.39 9.72
C HIS A 229 -18.14 -11.93 9.97
N TYR A 230 -17.14 -12.81 9.79
CA TYR A 230 -15.74 -12.47 10.08
C TYR A 230 -15.18 -11.36 9.20
N TYR A 231 -15.51 -11.32 7.90
CA TYR A 231 -14.95 -10.29 7.01
C TYR A 231 -15.53 -8.90 7.30
N LEU A 232 -16.85 -8.80 7.49
CA LEU A 232 -17.49 -7.52 7.83
C LEU A 232 -17.05 -7.02 9.20
N ASN A 233 -16.91 -7.92 10.18
CA ASN A 233 -16.37 -7.61 11.51
C ASN A 233 -14.91 -7.16 11.44
N SER A 234 -14.09 -7.78 10.59
CA SER A 234 -12.70 -7.38 10.36
C SER A 234 -12.62 -6.00 9.71
N MET A 235 -13.51 -5.71 8.74
CA MET A 235 -13.57 -4.41 8.09
C MET A 235 -13.96 -3.30 9.07
N TRP A 236 -15.00 -3.55 9.87
CA TRP A 236 -15.40 -2.67 10.97
C TRP A 236 -14.25 -2.41 11.94
N PHE A 237 -13.60 -3.47 12.43
CA PHE A 237 -12.48 -3.38 13.36
C PHE A 237 -11.32 -2.56 12.79
N ILE A 238 -10.92 -2.80 11.54
CA ILE A 238 -9.83 -2.06 10.89
C ILE A 238 -10.19 -0.58 10.72
N MET A 239 -11.43 -0.26 10.32
CA MET A 239 -11.87 1.14 10.19
C MET A 239 -11.85 1.87 11.54
N VAL A 240 -12.44 1.27 12.58
CA VAL A 240 -12.49 1.82 13.95
C VAL A 240 -11.09 2.00 14.54
N THR A 241 -10.20 1.03 14.31
CA THR A 241 -8.80 1.09 14.77
C THR A 241 -8.01 2.15 14.00
N PHE A 242 -8.18 2.24 12.68
CA PHE A 242 -7.52 3.23 11.83
C PHE A 242 -7.91 4.66 12.21
N MET A 243 -9.18 4.88 12.56
CA MET A 243 -9.68 6.16 13.05
C MET A 243 -9.33 6.44 14.52
N SER A 244 -8.63 5.52 15.19
CA SER A 244 -8.27 5.62 16.62
C SER A 244 -9.48 5.79 17.55
N ILE A 245 -10.64 5.21 17.21
CA ILE A 245 -11.85 5.25 18.05
C ILE A 245 -11.81 4.13 19.10
N GLY A 246 -11.65 2.88 18.66
CA GLY A 246 -11.45 1.72 19.54
C GLY A 246 -12.62 1.42 20.49
N TYR A 247 -13.81 1.11 19.97
CA TYR A 247 -14.99 0.78 20.79
C TYR A 247 -14.80 -0.43 21.73
N GLY A 248 -13.96 -1.40 21.35
CA GLY A 248 -13.66 -2.57 22.17
C GLY A 248 -14.69 -3.71 22.06
N ASP A 249 -15.64 -3.59 21.13
CA ASP A 249 -16.61 -4.62 20.77
C ASP A 249 -15.97 -5.81 20.04
N ILE A 250 -14.97 -5.55 19.20
CA ILE A 250 -14.17 -6.56 18.50
C ILE A 250 -12.70 -6.34 18.84
N VAL A 251 -12.00 -7.40 19.26
CA VAL A 251 -10.60 -7.35 19.69
C VAL A 251 -9.78 -8.50 19.08
N PRO A 252 -8.49 -8.27 18.76
CA PRO A 252 -7.61 -9.31 18.24
C PRO A 252 -7.16 -10.28 19.34
N ASN A 253 -7.35 -11.56 19.08
CA ASN A 253 -7.01 -12.62 20.02
C ASN A 253 -5.71 -13.34 19.65
N THR A 254 -5.22 -13.16 18.42
CA THR A 254 -3.93 -13.70 17.97
C THR A 254 -2.82 -12.64 17.97
N TYR A 255 -1.57 -13.10 18.09
CA TYR A 255 -0.41 -12.20 17.95
C TYR A 255 -0.30 -11.58 16.55
N CYS A 256 -0.70 -12.32 15.50
CA CYS A 256 -0.79 -11.77 14.15
C CYS A 256 -1.79 -10.61 14.11
N GLY A 257 -3.03 -10.84 14.57
CA GLY A 257 -4.09 -9.82 14.62
C GLY A 257 -3.64 -8.57 15.37
N ARG A 258 -3.00 -8.74 16.54
CA ARG A 258 -2.46 -7.62 17.33
C ARG A 258 -1.39 -6.82 16.57
N THR A 259 -0.51 -7.50 15.85
CA THR A 259 0.51 -6.85 15.02
C THR A 259 -0.14 -6.01 13.92
N LEU A 260 -1.17 -6.56 13.26
CA LEU A 260 -1.96 -5.86 12.23
C LEU A 260 -2.75 -4.67 12.81
N SER A 261 -3.24 -4.77 14.05
CA SER A 261 -3.92 -3.65 14.74
C SER A 261 -2.94 -2.52 15.05
N ILE A 262 -1.74 -2.83 15.54
CA ILE A 262 -0.70 -1.84 15.85
C ILE A 262 -0.27 -1.10 14.59
N THR A 263 0.00 -1.83 13.49
CA THR A 263 0.36 -1.18 12.21
C THR A 263 -0.77 -0.31 11.68
N THR A 264 -2.02 -0.76 11.81
CA THR A 264 -3.22 0.02 11.45
C THR A 264 -3.35 1.31 12.24
N GLY A 265 -3.12 1.29 13.55
CA GLY A 265 -3.12 2.50 14.37
C GLY A 265 -2.03 3.50 13.96
N ILE A 266 -0.80 3.02 13.72
CA ILE A 266 0.33 3.87 13.29
C ILE A 266 0.04 4.52 11.93
N VAL A 267 -0.42 3.74 10.95
CA VAL A 267 -0.75 4.26 9.61
C VAL A 267 -1.94 5.21 9.68
N GLY A 268 -2.97 4.89 10.48
CA GLY A 268 -4.14 5.72 10.69
C GLY A 268 -3.83 7.10 11.28
N ALA A 269 -2.97 7.16 12.29
CA ALA A 269 -2.47 8.41 12.85
C ALA A 269 -1.68 9.22 11.81
N GLY A 270 -0.83 8.56 11.02
CA GLY A 270 -0.09 9.18 9.92
C GLY A 270 -1.00 9.80 8.86
N VAL A 271 -2.00 9.06 8.39
CA VAL A 271 -2.97 9.56 7.39
C VAL A 271 -3.83 10.67 7.95
N SER A 272 -4.31 10.57 9.19
CA SER A 272 -5.06 11.62 9.87
C SER A 272 -4.25 12.92 9.97
N SER A 273 -2.97 12.83 10.33
CA SER A 273 -2.08 14.01 10.39
C SER A 273 -1.88 14.66 9.01
N ALA A 274 -1.71 13.85 7.96
CA ALA A 274 -1.57 14.34 6.59
C ALA A 274 -2.86 15.00 6.10
N LEU A 275 -4.02 14.43 6.44
CA LEU A 275 -5.33 15.00 6.11
C LEU A 275 -5.53 16.37 6.77
N ILE A 276 -5.21 16.50 8.06
CA ILE A 276 -5.27 17.79 8.78
C ILE A 276 -4.37 18.82 8.09
N ALA A 277 -3.14 18.46 7.74
CA ALA A 277 -2.22 19.36 7.04
C ALA A 277 -2.76 19.81 5.66
N VAL A 278 -3.39 18.90 4.92
CA VAL A 278 -4.01 19.21 3.62
C VAL A 278 -5.21 20.14 3.79
N ILE A 279 -6.09 19.85 4.75
CA ILE A 279 -7.27 20.67 5.04
C ILE A 279 -6.84 22.06 5.49
N SER A 280 -5.87 22.16 6.40
CA SER A 280 -5.32 23.45 6.88
C SER A 280 -4.86 24.32 5.71
N ARG A 281 -4.07 23.75 4.78
CA ARG A 281 -3.60 24.49 3.60
C ARG A 281 -4.72 24.89 2.63
N LYS A 282 -5.83 24.16 2.61
CA LYS A 282 -6.99 24.48 1.75
C LYS A 282 -7.93 25.49 2.40
N LEU A 283 -7.93 25.60 3.73
CA LEU A 283 -8.68 26.62 4.48
C LEU A 283 -7.93 27.96 4.55
N GLU A 284 -6.63 27.99 4.26
CA GLU A 284 -5.89 29.24 4.13
C GLU A 284 -6.41 30.08 2.95
N LEU A 285 -6.88 31.28 3.27
CA LEU A 285 -7.30 32.27 2.27
C LEU A 285 -6.13 32.59 1.33
N SER A 286 -6.42 32.62 0.04
CA SER A 286 -5.48 33.11 -0.96
C SER A 286 -5.13 34.58 -0.70
N ARG A 287 -4.01 35.06 -1.27
CA ARG A 287 -3.61 36.47 -1.13
C ARG A 287 -4.70 37.43 -1.60
N ALA A 288 -5.43 37.08 -2.65
CA ALA A 288 -6.53 37.87 -3.18
C ALA A 288 -7.73 37.89 -2.23
N GLU A 289 -8.16 36.72 -1.74
CA GLU A 289 -9.26 36.63 -0.77
C GLU A 289 -8.93 37.34 0.53
N LYS A 290 -7.68 37.24 1.01
CA LYS A 290 -7.21 37.97 2.19
C LYS A 290 -7.27 39.48 1.99
N HIS A 291 -6.94 39.96 0.79
CA HIS A 291 -7.05 41.38 0.46
C HIS A 291 -8.51 41.86 0.49
N VAL A 292 -9.42 41.10 -0.13
CA VAL A 292 -10.86 41.40 -0.11
C VAL A 292 -11.41 41.37 1.32
N ASN A 293 -11.02 40.35 2.11
CA ASN A 293 -11.44 40.22 3.50
C ASN A 293 -11.00 41.42 4.36
N ASN A 294 -9.76 41.87 4.18
CA ASN A 294 -9.25 43.06 4.86
C ASN A 294 -10.04 44.32 4.45
N PHE A 295 -10.32 44.49 3.16
CA PHE A 295 -11.10 45.63 2.69
C PHE A 295 -12.54 45.63 3.25
N MET A 296 -13.18 44.46 3.31
CA MET A 296 -14.50 44.32 3.93
C MET A 296 -14.48 44.68 5.43
N ALA A 297 -13.43 44.28 6.15
CA ALA A 297 -13.25 44.62 7.55
C ALA A 297 -13.08 46.14 7.75
N ASP A 298 -12.26 46.80 6.93
CA ASP A 298 -12.04 48.25 7.00
C ASP A 298 -13.31 49.05 6.69
N SER A 299 -14.09 48.60 5.70
CA SER A 299 -15.39 49.22 5.37
C SER A 299 -16.38 49.10 6.54
N LYS A 300 -16.44 47.93 7.19
CA LYS A 300 -17.30 47.70 8.37
C LYS A 300 -16.89 48.59 9.55
N LEU A 301 -15.59 48.69 9.84
CA LEU A 301 -15.06 49.55 10.91
C LEU A 301 -15.36 51.02 10.64
N THR A 302 -15.26 51.46 9.38
CA THR A 302 -15.59 52.83 8.98
C THR A 302 -17.06 53.16 9.23
N ASN A 303 -17.98 52.25 8.88
CA ASN A 303 -19.41 52.43 9.15
C ASN A 303 -19.73 52.40 10.65
N GLN A 304 -19.10 51.52 11.41
CA GLN A 304 -19.26 51.49 12.88
C GLN A 304 -18.79 52.78 13.54
N ARG A 305 -17.65 53.35 13.10
CA ARG A 305 -17.17 54.65 13.59
C ARG A 305 -18.16 55.78 13.29
N LYS A 306 -18.74 55.81 12.08
CA LYS A 306 -19.76 56.80 11.72
C LYS A 306 -21.02 56.69 12.59
N ASN A 307 -21.51 55.46 12.80
CA ASN A 307 -22.69 55.24 13.63
C ASN A 307 -22.44 55.61 15.10
N ALA A 308 -21.29 55.22 15.66
CA ALA A 308 -20.92 55.57 17.04
C ALA A 308 -20.78 57.09 17.22
N ALA A 309 -20.15 57.78 16.27
CA ALA A 309 -20.05 59.24 16.29
C ALA A 309 -21.43 59.91 16.23
N ALA A 310 -22.35 59.39 15.40
CA ALA A 310 -23.72 59.90 15.33
C ALA A 310 -24.48 59.69 16.65
N SER A 311 -24.34 58.53 17.30
CA SER A 311 -24.97 58.27 18.60
C SER A 311 -24.43 59.20 19.70
N VAL A 312 -23.12 59.48 19.74
CA VAL A 312 -22.56 60.42 20.72
C VAL A 312 -23.15 61.82 20.55
N LEU A 313 -23.30 62.28 19.30
CA LEU A 313 -23.92 63.58 19.00
C LEU A 313 -25.41 63.64 19.35
N GLN A 314 -26.11 62.52 19.41
CA GLN A 314 -27.54 62.47 19.79
C GLN A 314 -27.75 62.59 21.31
N GLU A 315 -26.73 62.27 22.12
CA GLU A 315 -26.78 62.29 23.58
C GLU A 315 -26.20 63.58 24.20
N THR A 316 -25.70 64.51 23.37
CA THR A 316 -25.20 65.85 23.76
C THR A 316 -26.17 66.95 23.38
#